data_AF-A0A532V0Z1-F1
#
_entry.id   AF-A0A532V0Z1-F1
#
_cell.length_a   1.000
_cell.length_b   1.000
_cell.length_c   1.000
_cell.angle_alpha   90.00
_cell.angle_beta   90.00
_cell.angle_gamma   90.00
#
_symmetry.space_group_name_H-M   'P 1'
#
loop_
_entity.id
_entity.type
_entity.pdbx_description
1 polymer ?
#
loop_
_entity_poly.entity_id
_entity_poly.type
_entity_poly.pdbx_seq_one_letter_code
_entity_poly.pdbx_strand_id
1 'polypeptide(L)'
;MRKLTISLLLMVAVVSAQEIYGEWIAQRTGEILKLSEDGSYMWGSSVGNFWIEEGSILFRDAATDDIASYALGFGGDVMQFTDYWMGARTLFVRKGSPAENLPPTILEDVESVSPPLLAEKDGVWLREQDTELAFEVLHFIIGEALSKEEGSQLVDAWIAEFKAAPAEFKARIGSFAAARDELYRTPAPWEVGKLRRRLLSEIYKESKDLPTGEQSAFIRAVYRHLEVLAFNEKETPALTDRDLEVYLDYVTFLITLSTGKPTAWPQAQRDSVASRIVSEFPTYPLAKREFLCSAQVLLGYFGYAWDEADAAERGRIAKGMLGDAAASDVDYGMLAPGVSVTTAKGKMDDATLAALAKLLAMDHKATMKAWAEGRSWPYYYEILTP
;
A
#
# COMPACT_ATOMS: atom_id res chain seq x y z
N MET A 1 -52.70 -41.70 -10.29
CA MET A 1 -51.86 -42.36 -9.27
C MET A 1 -50.59 -42.91 -9.92
N ARG A 2 -49.49 -42.16 -9.87
CA ARG A 2 -48.11 -42.66 -10.00
C ARG A 2 -47.25 -41.73 -9.13
N LYS A 3 -46.73 -42.25 -8.02
CA LYS A 3 -45.78 -41.55 -7.16
C LYS A 3 -44.42 -41.56 -7.88
N LEU A 4 -43.93 -40.40 -8.28
CA LEU A 4 -42.54 -40.22 -8.69
C LEU A 4 -41.75 -39.91 -7.41
N THR A 5 -41.00 -40.89 -6.93
CA THR A 5 -40.04 -40.71 -5.84
C THR A 5 -38.81 -40.04 -6.45
N ILE A 6 -38.71 -38.72 -6.29
CA ILE A 6 -37.48 -37.98 -6.57
C ILE A 6 -36.56 -38.26 -5.38
N SER A 7 -35.66 -39.24 -5.55
CA SER A 7 -34.47 -39.36 -4.71
C SER A 7 -33.56 -38.18 -5.07
N LEU A 8 -33.77 -37.06 -4.37
CA LEU A 8 -32.81 -35.97 -4.30
C LEU A 8 -31.60 -36.53 -3.54
N LEU A 9 -30.58 -36.94 -4.29
CA LEU A 9 -29.25 -37.26 -3.75
C LEU A 9 -28.71 -35.94 -3.16
N LEU A 10 -28.94 -35.70 -1.87
CA LEU A 10 -28.09 -34.81 -1.08
C LEU A 10 -26.70 -35.47 -1.09
N MET A 11 -25.86 -35.10 -2.05
CA MET A 11 -24.42 -35.05 -1.82
C MET A 11 -24.16 -33.88 -0.88
N VAL A 12 -24.58 -34.01 0.38
CA VAL A 12 -23.83 -33.39 1.45
C VAL A 12 -22.55 -34.20 1.47
N ALA A 13 -21.51 -33.64 0.87
CA ALA A 13 -20.16 -34.05 1.18
C ALA A 13 -20.09 -34.05 2.71
N VAL A 14 -20.07 -35.25 3.29
CA VAL A 14 -19.53 -35.46 4.62
C VAL A 14 -18.06 -35.10 4.43
N VAL A 15 -17.75 -33.81 4.48
CA VAL A 15 -16.43 -33.34 4.87
C VAL A 15 -16.26 -34.02 6.21
N SER A 16 -15.50 -35.12 6.20
CA SER A 16 -15.00 -35.74 7.41
C SER A 16 -14.56 -34.59 8.29
N ALA A 17 -15.19 -34.47 9.47
CA ALA A 17 -14.95 -33.41 10.45
C ALA A 17 -13.47 -33.46 10.85
N GLN A 18 -12.61 -32.93 10.00
CA GLN A 18 -11.25 -32.61 10.34
C GLN A 18 -11.37 -31.39 11.22
N GLU A 19 -10.96 -31.54 12.47
CA GLU A 19 -11.02 -30.47 13.45
C GLU A 19 -10.08 -29.36 12.99
N ILE A 20 -10.68 -28.28 12.49
CA ILE A 20 -9.97 -27.02 12.23
C ILE A 20 -9.39 -26.44 13.54
N TYR A 21 -9.89 -26.90 14.68
CA TYR A 21 -9.43 -26.52 16.01
C TYR A 21 -7.98 -26.95 16.26
N GLY A 22 -7.26 -26.14 17.02
CA GLY A 22 -5.85 -26.35 17.36
C GLY A 22 -4.98 -25.13 17.11
N GLU A 23 -3.67 -25.33 17.26
CA GLU A 23 -2.65 -24.32 16.95
C GLU A 23 -2.05 -24.59 15.56
N TRP A 24 -1.93 -23.52 14.79
CA TRP A 24 -1.49 -23.50 13.41
C TRP A 24 -0.39 -22.46 13.25
N ILE A 25 0.63 -22.75 12.45
CA ILE A 25 1.76 -21.87 12.20
C ILE A 25 1.75 -21.44 10.74
N ALA A 26 1.65 -20.14 10.50
CA ALA A 26 1.79 -19.55 9.19
C ALA A 26 3.22 -19.77 8.68
N GLN A 27 3.38 -20.54 7.59
CA GLN A 27 4.68 -20.97 7.09
C GLN A 27 5.59 -19.81 6.65
N ARG A 28 5.00 -18.71 6.18
CA ARG A 28 5.75 -17.55 5.69
C ARG A 28 6.18 -16.59 6.81
N THR A 29 5.30 -16.34 7.78
CA THR A 29 5.48 -15.31 8.81
C THR A 29 5.88 -15.89 10.17
N GLY A 30 5.64 -17.17 10.40
CA GLY A 30 5.82 -17.83 11.69
C GLY A 30 4.72 -17.50 12.71
N GLU A 31 3.69 -16.76 12.30
CA GLU A 31 2.57 -16.39 13.17
C GLU A 31 1.78 -17.62 13.60
N ILE A 32 1.29 -17.58 14.84
CA ILE A 32 0.47 -18.65 15.40
C ILE A 32 -0.99 -18.21 15.33
N LEU A 33 -1.79 -19.06 14.69
CA LEU A 33 -3.24 -19.01 14.72
C LEU A 33 -3.75 -20.15 15.61
N LYS A 34 -4.55 -19.81 16.61
CA LYS A 34 -5.23 -20.77 17.48
C LYS A 34 -6.73 -20.68 17.27
N LEU A 35 -7.36 -21.81 17.00
CA LEU A 35 -8.80 -21.95 16.82
C LEU A 35 -9.34 -22.89 17.92
N SER A 36 -10.27 -22.40 18.73
CA SER A 36 -10.86 -23.14 19.84
C SER A 36 -12.23 -23.70 19.47
N GLU A 37 -12.64 -24.80 20.12
CA GLU A 37 -13.95 -25.43 19.90
C GLU A 37 -15.15 -24.54 20.26
N ASP A 38 -14.94 -23.57 21.15
CA ASP A 38 -15.98 -22.60 21.56
C ASP A 38 -16.20 -21.49 20.53
N GLY A 39 -15.50 -21.54 19.39
CA GLY A 39 -15.56 -20.51 18.35
C GLY A 39 -14.66 -19.32 18.62
N SER A 40 -13.81 -19.35 19.65
CA SER A 40 -12.81 -18.29 19.85
C SER A 40 -11.55 -18.51 19.01
N TYR A 41 -10.88 -17.42 18.62
CA TYR A 41 -9.57 -17.48 17.97
C TYR A 41 -8.55 -16.56 18.63
N MET A 42 -7.28 -16.84 18.36
CA MET A 42 -6.16 -15.94 18.58
C MET A 42 -5.20 -16.02 17.39
N TRP A 43 -4.92 -14.90 16.73
CA TRP A 43 -3.97 -14.79 15.63
C TRP A 43 -3.04 -13.60 15.86
N GLY A 44 -1.78 -13.88 16.21
CA GLY A 44 -0.86 -12.83 16.65
C GLY A 44 -1.40 -12.15 17.91
N SER A 45 -1.65 -10.84 17.84
CA SER A 45 -2.29 -10.06 18.90
C SER A 45 -3.81 -9.95 18.79
N SER A 46 -4.39 -10.33 17.64
CA SER A 46 -5.83 -10.31 17.41
C SER A 46 -6.50 -11.49 18.12
N VAL A 47 -7.59 -11.22 18.83
CA VAL A 47 -8.39 -12.21 19.54
C VAL A 47 -9.86 -11.92 19.31
N GLY A 48 -10.67 -12.96 19.22
CA GLY A 48 -12.09 -12.76 18.96
C GLY A 48 -12.84 -14.06 18.73
N ASN A 49 -13.90 -13.98 17.93
CA ASN A 49 -14.69 -15.15 17.55
C ASN A 49 -14.53 -15.43 16.06
N PHE A 50 -14.60 -16.70 15.68
CA PHE A 50 -14.60 -17.13 14.29
C PHE A 50 -15.80 -18.04 14.00
N TRP A 51 -16.21 -18.06 12.75
CA TRP A 51 -17.19 -19.02 12.24
C TRP A 51 -16.87 -19.36 10.78
N ILE A 52 -17.43 -20.47 10.31
CA ILE A 52 -17.26 -20.93 8.93
C ILE A 52 -18.62 -20.82 8.23
N GLU A 53 -18.63 -20.17 7.08
CA GLU A 53 -19.83 -19.95 6.27
C GLU A 53 -19.46 -20.08 4.79
N GLU A 54 -20.19 -20.93 4.05
CA GLU A 54 -20.06 -21.08 2.59
C GLU A 54 -18.62 -21.30 2.07
N GLY A 55 -17.79 -22.04 2.81
CA GLY A 55 -16.40 -22.31 2.41
C GLY A 55 -15.41 -21.19 2.78
N SER A 56 -15.86 -20.20 3.55
CA SER A 56 -15.05 -19.13 4.12
C SER A 56 -14.90 -19.31 5.62
N ILE A 57 -13.79 -18.82 6.18
CA ILE A 57 -13.64 -18.54 7.61
C ILE A 57 -13.73 -17.04 7.83
N LEU A 58 -14.53 -16.65 8.81
CA LEU A 58 -14.73 -15.27 9.21
C LEU A 58 -14.17 -15.08 10.62
N PHE A 59 -13.48 -13.97 10.84
CA PHE A 59 -12.89 -13.58 12.12
C PHE A 59 -13.47 -12.25 12.53
N ARG A 60 -14.11 -12.18 13.70
CA ARG A 60 -14.57 -10.93 14.31
C ARG A 60 -13.67 -10.58 15.47
N ASP A 61 -12.90 -9.51 15.32
CA ASP A 61 -11.96 -9.04 16.35
C ASP A 61 -12.72 -8.46 17.55
N ALA A 62 -12.33 -8.84 18.77
CA ALA A 62 -13.02 -8.42 19.98
C ALA A 62 -12.74 -6.97 20.38
N ALA A 63 -11.63 -6.38 19.93
CA ALA A 63 -11.25 -5.01 20.24
C ALA A 63 -11.88 -4.02 19.26
N THR A 64 -11.92 -4.33 17.97
CA THR A 64 -12.40 -3.41 16.93
C THR A 64 -13.81 -3.69 16.43
N ASP A 65 -14.33 -4.91 16.64
CA ASP A 65 -15.57 -5.41 16.07
C ASP A 65 -15.54 -5.66 14.54
N ASP A 66 -14.38 -5.50 13.90
CA ASP A 66 -14.21 -5.71 12.47
C ASP A 66 -14.28 -7.18 12.10
N ILE A 67 -14.76 -7.46 10.88
CA ILE A 67 -14.88 -8.81 10.33
C ILE A 67 -13.89 -8.98 9.17
N ALA A 68 -12.90 -9.85 9.35
CA ALA A 68 -12.05 -10.35 8.27
C ALA A 68 -12.62 -11.65 7.70
N SER A 69 -12.55 -11.85 6.38
CA SER A 69 -13.07 -13.03 5.70
C SER A 69 -12.03 -13.61 4.76
N TYR A 70 -11.83 -14.93 4.83
CA TYR A 70 -10.88 -15.66 4.00
C TYR A 70 -11.54 -16.89 3.41
N ALA A 71 -11.27 -17.17 2.13
CA ALA A 71 -11.61 -18.47 1.56
C ALA A 71 -10.77 -19.54 2.25
N LEU A 72 -11.43 -20.59 2.74
CA LEU A 72 -10.82 -21.63 3.55
C LEU A 72 -10.52 -22.86 2.69
N GLY A 73 -9.24 -23.14 2.47
CA GLY A 73 -8.75 -24.42 1.98
C GLY A 73 -8.27 -25.28 3.16
N PHE A 74 -8.64 -26.56 3.19
CA PHE A 74 -8.27 -27.44 4.30
C PHE A 74 -7.94 -28.86 3.83
N GLY A 75 -6.85 -29.43 4.33
CA GLY A 75 -6.44 -30.81 4.06
C GLY A 75 -5.48 -31.36 5.10
N GLY A 76 -5.98 -32.18 6.03
CA GLY A 76 -5.15 -32.85 7.03
C GLY A 76 -4.54 -31.89 8.06
N ASP A 77 -3.20 -31.81 8.07
CA ASP A 77 -2.43 -30.91 8.94
C ASP A 77 -2.10 -29.57 8.29
N VAL A 78 -2.81 -29.25 7.23
CA VAL A 78 -2.60 -28.03 6.45
C VAL A 78 -3.91 -27.29 6.28
N MET A 79 -3.83 -25.98 6.48
CA MET A 79 -4.90 -25.03 6.27
C MET A 79 -4.38 -23.88 5.40
N GLN A 80 -5.19 -23.38 4.48
CA GLN A 80 -4.86 -22.25 3.64
C GLN A 80 -5.97 -21.22 3.75
N PHE A 81 -5.59 -19.99 4.06
CA PHE A 81 -6.47 -18.83 3.90
C PHE A 81 -6.14 -18.15 2.59
N THR A 82 -7.17 -17.78 1.84
CA THR A 82 -7.03 -16.89 0.69
C THR A 82 -7.85 -15.64 0.98
N ASP A 83 -7.18 -14.51 1.08
CA ASP A 83 -7.83 -13.21 1.24
C ASP A 83 -8.70 -12.93 0.01
N TYR A 84 -10.00 -12.68 0.21
CA TYR A 84 -10.94 -12.42 -0.89
C TYR A 84 -10.66 -11.10 -1.63
N TRP A 85 -10.04 -10.14 -0.96
CA TRP A 85 -9.79 -8.81 -1.52
C TRP A 85 -8.42 -8.71 -2.17
N MET A 86 -7.44 -9.44 -1.65
CA MET A 86 -6.05 -9.36 -2.11
C MET A 86 -5.59 -10.62 -2.86
N GLY A 87 -6.35 -11.71 -2.83
CA GLY A 87 -5.92 -13.01 -3.37
C GLY A 87 -4.71 -13.60 -2.63
N ALA A 88 -4.25 -12.94 -1.55
CA ALA A 88 -3.10 -13.33 -0.78
C ALA A 88 -3.36 -14.66 -0.08
N ARG A 89 -2.45 -15.62 -0.28
CA ARG A 89 -2.56 -16.96 0.31
C ARG A 89 -1.66 -17.06 1.53
N THR A 90 -2.27 -17.30 2.68
CA THR A 90 -1.56 -17.62 3.91
C THR A 90 -1.69 -19.10 4.18
N LEU A 91 -0.55 -19.79 4.17
CA LEU A 91 -0.47 -21.21 4.43
C LEU A 91 -0.15 -21.47 5.90
N PHE A 92 -1.00 -22.25 6.54
CA PHE A 92 -0.91 -22.66 7.93
C PHE A 92 -0.63 -24.16 8.01
N VAL A 93 0.27 -24.55 8.90
CA VAL A 93 0.54 -25.96 9.23
C VAL A 93 0.24 -26.20 10.69
N ARG A 94 -0.42 -27.30 11.02
CA ARG A 94 -0.74 -27.65 12.39
C ARG A 94 0.54 -27.79 13.21
N LYS A 95 0.61 -27.08 14.34
CA LYS A 95 1.75 -27.12 15.26
C LYS A 95 1.94 -28.53 15.81
N GLY A 96 3.17 -29.04 15.76
CA GLY A 96 3.51 -30.41 16.15
C GLY A 96 3.25 -31.47 15.08
N SER A 97 2.75 -31.09 13.90
CA SER A 97 2.62 -32.02 12.77
C SER A 97 3.98 -32.36 12.16
N PRO A 98 4.18 -33.57 11.60
CA PRO A 98 5.31 -33.85 10.72
C PRO A 98 5.44 -32.86 9.55
N ALA A 99 4.31 -32.24 9.15
CA ALA A 99 4.24 -31.20 8.14
C ALA A 99 4.98 -29.91 8.55
N GLU A 100 5.23 -29.69 9.85
CA GLU A 100 6.02 -28.56 10.36
C GLU A 100 7.47 -28.58 9.82
N ASN A 101 7.95 -29.76 9.39
CA ASN A 101 9.27 -29.93 8.76
C ASN A 101 9.22 -29.91 7.23
N LEU A 102 8.07 -29.64 6.61
CA LEU A 102 8.00 -29.50 5.17
C LEU A 102 8.71 -28.19 4.79
N PRO A 103 9.62 -28.20 3.80
CA PRO A 103 10.06 -26.95 3.20
C PRO A 103 8.81 -26.21 2.66
N PRO A 104 8.81 -24.86 2.62
CA PRO A 104 7.65 -24.02 2.28
C PRO A 104 7.10 -24.17 0.84
N THR A 105 7.26 -25.32 0.19
CA THR A 105 7.06 -25.50 -1.25
C THR A 105 6.29 -26.77 -1.65
N ILE A 106 5.67 -27.53 -0.74
CA ILE A 106 4.95 -28.74 -1.17
C ILE A 106 3.56 -28.81 -0.56
N LEU A 107 2.61 -28.12 -1.19
CA LEU A 107 1.20 -28.47 -1.17
C LEU A 107 0.63 -28.29 -2.57
N GLU A 108 0.67 -29.39 -3.32
CA GLU A 108 -0.24 -29.60 -4.44
C GLU A 108 -1.50 -30.31 -3.89
N ASP A 109 -2.65 -29.91 -4.40
CA ASP A 109 -3.95 -30.60 -4.37
C ASP A 109 -4.78 -30.62 -3.07
N VAL A 110 -4.96 -29.46 -2.41
CA VAL A 110 -6.38 -29.08 -2.13
C VAL A 110 -6.91 -28.67 -3.49
N GLU A 111 -8.01 -29.25 -3.99
CA GLU A 111 -8.62 -28.90 -5.28
C GLU A 111 -8.58 -27.39 -5.43
N SER A 112 -7.57 -26.92 -6.15
CA SER A 112 -7.25 -25.51 -6.23
C SER A 112 -8.39 -24.97 -7.04
N VAL A 113 -9.39 -24.39 -6.37
CA VAL A 113 -10.47 -23.65 -7.01
C VAL A 113 -9.75 -22.56 -7.78
N SER A 114 -9.48 -22.88 -9.04
CA SER A 114 -8.64 -22.07 -9.88
C SER A 114 -9.42 -20.77 -10.03
N PRO A 115 -8.79 -19.61 -9.78
CA PRO A 115 -9.53 -18.36 -9.79
C PRO A 115 -10.34 -18.23 -11.10
N PRO A 116 -11.56 -17.67 -11.02
CA PRO A 116 -12.47 -17.57 -12.14
C PRO A 116 -11.77 -17.14 -13.43
N LEU A 117 -12.08 -17.85 -14.52
CA LEU A 117 -11.57 -17.52 -15.84
C LEU A 117 -12.33 -16.29 -16.36
N LEU A 118 -11.62 -15.20 -16.61
CA LEU A 118 -12.18 -13.96 -17.15
C LEU A 118 -12.17 -13.97 -18.68
N ALA A 119 -11.08 -14.45 -19.27
CA ALA A 119 -10.95 -14.56 -20.72
C ALA A 119 -9.93 -15.64 -21.12
N GLU A 120 -10.11 -16.19 -22.32
CA GLU A 120 -9.16 -17.09 -22.96
C GLU A 120 -8.93 -16.64 -24.41
N LYS A 121 -7.68 -16.67 -24.84
CA LYS A 121 -7.31 -16.45 -26.24
C LYS A 121 -5.98 -17.13 -26.56
N ASP A 122 -5.93 -17.81 -27.71
CA ASP A 122 -4.73 -18.49 -28.24
C ASP A 122 -4.09 -19.46 -27.23
N GLY A 123 -4.93 -20.13 -26.41
CA GLY A 123 -4.49 -21.06 -25.36
C GLY A 123 -3.89 -20.39 -24.11
N VAL A 124 -3.92 -19.05 -24.04
CA VAL A 124 -3.53 -18.27 -22.86
C VAL A 124 -4.79 -17.89 -22.08
N TRP A 125 -4.68 -17.88 -20.76
CA TRP A 125 -5.79 -17.56 -19.84
C TRP A 125 -5.52 -16.28 -19.06
N LEU A 126 -6.56 -15.46 -18.94
CA LEU A 126 -6.68 -14.37 -18.00
C LEU A 126 -7.65 -14.79 -16.89
N ARG A 127 -7.18 -14.81 -15.65
CA ARG A 127 -7.98 -15.18 -14.47
C ARG A 127 -8.14 -13.98 -13.54
N GLU A 128 -9.09 -14.07 -12.62
CA GLU A 128 -9.36 -13.03 -11.62
C GLU A 128 -8.11 -12.63 -10.82
N GLN A 129 -7.31 -13.62 -10.38
CA GLN A 129 -6.02 -13.38 -9.71
C GLN A 129 -5.03 -12.49 -10.49
N ASP A 130 -5.09 -12.49 -11.82
CA ASP A 130 -4.20 -11.66 -12.63
C ASP A 130 -4.63 -10.19 -12.55
N THR A 131 -5.94 -9.94 -12.49
CA THR A 131 -6.51 -8.59 -12.33
C THR A 131 -6.40 -8.09 -10.90
N GLU A 132 -6.56 -8.96 -9.90
CA GLU A 132 -6.31 -8.64 -8.48
C GLU A 132 -4.87 -8.17 -8.27
N LEU A 133 -3.90 -8.90 -8.82
CA LEU A 133 -2.50 -8.52 -8.77
C LEU A 133 -2.24 -7.14 -9.43
N ALA A 134 -2.88 -6.86 -10.56
CA ALA A 134 -2.77 -5.55 -11.19
C ALA A 134 -3.40 -4.45 -10.32
N PHE A 135 -4.52 -4.73 -9.63
CA PHE A 135 -5.12 -3.81 -8.67
C PHE A 135 -4.23 -3.54 -7.46
N GLU A 136 -3.58 -4.56 -6.89
CA GLU A 136 -2.66 -4.38 -5.77
C GLU A 136 -1.52 -3.41 -6.13
N VAL A 137 -0.90 -3.60 -7.30
CA VAL A 137 0.17 -2.70 -7.77
C VAL A 137 -0.37 -1.31 -8.10
N LEU A 138 -1.58 -1.23 -8.65
CA LEU A 138 -2.22 0.04 -8.95
C LEU A 138 -2.54 0.84 -7.68
N HIS A 139 -3.12 0.18 -6.67
CA HIS A 139 -3.37 0.74 -5.34
C HIS A 139 -2.06 1.17 -4.68
N PHE A 140 -0.99 0.36 -4.78
CA PHE A 140 0.33 0.74 -4.27
C PHE A 140 0.86 2.05 -4.91
N ILE A 141 0.74 2.19 -6.23
CA ILE A 141 1.23 3.37 -6.96
C ILE A 141 0.37 4.59 -6.65
N ILE A 142 -0.95 4.44 -6.72
CA ILE A 142 -1.90 5.54 -6.54
C ILE A 142 -1.99 5.95 -5.05
N GLY A 143 -1.85 4.99 -4.14
CA GLY A 143 -1.97 5.11 -2.69
C GLY A 143 -3.39 5.41 -2.20
N GLU A 144 -4.40 5.01 -2.98
CA GLU A 144 -5.80 4.92 -2.57
C GLU A 144 -6.50 3.76 -3.30
N ALA A 145 -7.54 3.22 -2.66
CA ALA A 145 -8.35 2.15 -3.24
C ALA A 145 -9.28 2.69 -4.35
N LEU A 146 -9.45 1.90 -5.41
CA LEU A 146 -10.41 2.23 -6.47
C LEU A 146 -11.84 1.97 -6.02
N SER A 147 -12.78 2.75 -6.56
CA SER A 147 -14.21 2.43 -6.42
C SER A 147 -14.56 1.10 -7.12
N LYS A 148 -15.65 0.45 -6.68
CA LYS A 148 -16.11 -0.82 -7.30
C LYS A 148 -16.42 -0.63 -8.78
N GLU A 149 -17.01 0.51 -9.13
CA GLU A 149 -17.37 0.89 -10.49
C GLU A 149 -16.12 1.05 -11.36
N GLU A 150 -15.08 1.72 -10.86
CA GLU A 150 -13.81 1.87 -11.57
C GLU A 150 -13.07 0.54 -11.72
N GLY A 151 -13.07 -0.28 -10.67
CA GLY A 151 -12.52 -1.63 -10.72
C GLY A 151 -13.18 -2.46 -11.82
N SER A 152 -14.52 -2.49 -11.87
CA SER A 152 -15.25 -3.22 -12.92
C SER A 152 -14.89 -2.72 -14.33
N GLN A 153 -14.82 -1.40 -14.52
CA GLN A 153 -14.47 -0.81 -15.83
C GLN A 153 -13.03 -1.15 -16.25
N LEU A 154 -12.10 -1.25 -15.29
CA LEU A 154 -10.72 -1.63 -15.56
C LEU A 154 -10.59 -3.11 -15.92
N VAL A 155 -11.34 -4.00 -15.25
CA VAL A 155 -11.39 -5.42 -15.62
C VAL A 155 -11.87 -5.59 -17.05
N ASP A 156 -12.95 -4.91 -17.45
CA ASP A 156 -13.45 -4.94 -18.83
C ASP A 156 -12.40 -4.46 -19.84
N ALA A 157 -11.70 -3.36 -19.52
CA ALA A 157 -10.64 -2.83 -20.35
C ALA A 157 -9.43 -3.79 -20.46
N TRP A 158 -9.05 -4.45 -19.36
CA TRP A 158 -8.00 -5.45 -19.34
C TRP A 158 -8.37 -6.73 -20.09
N ILE A 159 -9.62 -7.18 -20.01
CA ILE A 159 -10.13 -8.27 -20.84
C ILE A 159 -9.99 -7.93 -22.33
N ALA A 160 -10.31 -6.69 -22.72
CA ALA A 160 -10.17 -6.24 -24.11
C ALA A 160 -8.69 -6.18 -24.54
N GLU A 161 -7.79 -5.62 -23.73
CA GLU A 161 -6.35 -5.57 -24.00
C GLU A 161 -5.72 -6.97 -24.07
N PHE A 162 -6.08 -7.85 -23.15
CA PHE A 162 -5.68 -9.26 -23.17
C PHE A 162 -6.12 -9.95 -24.46
N LYS A 163 -7.39 -9.75 -24.87
CA LYS A 163 -7.88 -10.29 -26.15
C LYS A 163 -7.19 -9.66 -27.35
N ALA A 164 -6.60 -8.48 -27.26
CA ALA A 164 -5.82 -7.90 -28.35
C ALA A 164 -4.41 -8.53 -28.42
N ALA A 165 -3.72 -8.67 -27.29
CA ALA A 165 -2.33 -9.15 -27.21
C ALA A 165 -2.10 -10.02 -25.96
N PRO A 166 -2.47 -11.32 -25.96
CA PRO A 166 -2.45 -12.16 -24.76
C PRO A 166 -1.06 -12.33 -24.13
N ALA A 167 -0.03 -12.55 -24.96
CA ALA A 167 1.33 -12.78 -24.49
C ALA A 167 1.95 -11.53 -23.85
N GLU A 168 1.78 -10.35 -24.47
CA GLU A 168 2.26 -9.08 -23.95
C GLU A 168 1.54 -8.72 -22.65
N PHE A 169 0.23 -8.94 -22.59
CA PHE A 169 -0.56 -8.72 -21.38
C PHE A 169 -0.04 -9.59 -20.23
N LYS A 170 0.18 -10.90 -20.45
CA LYS A 170 0.71 -11.79 -19.40
C LYS A 170 2.14 -11.45 -19.00
N ALA A 171 2.99 -11.01 -19.92
CA ALA A 171 4.32 -10.53 -19.58
C ALA A 171 4.23 -9.31 -18.62
N ARG A 172 3.29 -8.40 -18.85
CA ARG A 172 3.02 -7.27 -17.97
C ARG A 172 2.53 -7.72 -16.58
N ILE A 173 1.59 -8.66 -16.51
CA ILE A 173 1.16 -9.26 -15.23
C ILE A 173 2.36 -9.88 -14.48
N GLY A 174 3.28 -10.54 -15.19
CA GLY A 174 4.52 -11.05 -14.59
C GLY A 174 5.37 -9.95 -13.94
N SER A 175 5.46 -8.77 -14.56
CA SER A 175 6.17 -7.61 -13.98
C SER A 175 5.47 -7.07 -12.73
N PHE A 176 4.13 -7.09 -12.70
CA PHE A 176 3.35 -6.72 -11.51
C PHE A 176 3.59 -7.70 -10.37
N ALA A 177 3.67 -9.00 -10.65
CA ALA A 177 3.99 -10.02 -9.63
C ALA A 177 5.36 -9.74 -9.00
N ALA A 178 6.37 -9.42 -9.82
CA ALA A 178 7.70 -9.08 -9.34
C ALA A 178 7.70 -7.82 -8.46
N ALA A 179 6.96 -6.78 -8.87
CA ALA A 179 6.83 -5.53 -8.10
C ALA A 179 6.16 -5.77 -6.74
N ARG A 180 5.07 -6.55 -6.70
CA ARG A 180 4.39 -6.94 -5.45
C ARG A 180 5.29 -7.78 -4.55
N ASP A 181 5.98 -8.77 -5.10
CA ASP A 181 6.87 -9.63 -4.33
C ASP A 181 8.04 -8.83 -3.73
N GLU A 182 8.54 -7.83 -4.45
CA GLU A 182 9.52 -6.87 -3.92
C GLU A 182 8.92 -6.01 -2.80
N LEU A 183 7.71 -5.47 -3.00
CA LEU A 183 6.99 -4.71 -1.97
C LEU A 183 6.85 -5.51 -0.67
N TYR A 184 6.39 -6.77 -0.74
CA TYR A 184 6.22 -7.63 0.43
C TYR A 184 7.52 -8.06 1.10
N ARG A 185 8.68 -7.89 0.45
CA ARG A 185 10.00 -8.16 1.02
C ARG A 185 10.69 -6.90 1.53
N THR A 186 10.04 -5.75 1.42
CA THR A 186 10.65 -4.44 1.71
C THR A 186 10.10 -3.88 3.02
N PRO A 187 10.77 -4.12 4.16
CA PRO A 187 10.24 -3.71 5.47
C PRO A 187 10.44 -2.22 5.77
N ALA A 188 11.38 -1.56 5.09
CA ALA A 188 11.75 -0.19 5.39
C ALA A 188 10.92 0.80 4.56
N PRO A 189 10.21 1.76 5.19
CA PRO A 189 9.38 2.76 4.49
C PRO A 189 10.11 3.49 3.35
N TRP A 190 11.39 3.78 3.54
CA TRP A 190 12.22 4.42 2.53
C TRP A 190 12.46 3.57 1.29
N GLU A 191 12.65 2.26 1.46
CA GLU A 191 12.78 1.34 0.33
C GLU A 191 11.43 1.14 -0.37
N VAL A 192 10.31 1.15 0.37
CA VAL A 192 8.97 1.15 -0.22
C VAL A 192 8.74 2.41 -1.07
N GLY A 193 9.11 3.58 -0.55
CA GLY A 193 9.02 4.85 -1.29
C GLY A 193 9.86 4.85 -2.58
N LYS A 194 11.07 4.30 -2.52
CA LYS A 194 11.92 4.10 -3.72
C LYS A 194 11.26 3.19 -4.74
N LEU A 195 10.65 2.09 -4.31
CA LEU A 195 9.95 1.16 -5.21
C LEU A 195 8.81 1.87 -5.93
N ARG A 196 7.93 2.57 -5.19
CA ARG A 196 6.84 3.36 -5.79
C ARG A 196 7.37 4.35 -6.81
N ARG A 197 8.38 5.14 -6.44
CA ARG A 197 9.01 6.13 -7.32
C ARG A 197 9.53 5.48 -8.59
N ARG A 198 10.25 4.35 -8.48
CA ARG A 198 10.79 3.63 -9.64
C ARG A 198 9.67 3.21 -10.60
N LEU A 199 8.63 2.55 -10.09
CA LEU A 199 7.49 2.09 -10.90
C LEU A 199 6.81 3.27 -11.61
N LEU A 200 6.50 4.34 -10.88
CA LEU A 200 5.88 5.53 -11.45
C LEU A 200 6.75 6.18 -12.53
N SER A 201 8.06 6.23 -12.29
CA SER A 201 9.03 6.82 -13.22
C SER A 201 9.17 6.01 -14.51
N GLU A 202 9.15 4.68 -14.40
CA GLU A 202 9.13 3.76 -15.54
C GLU A 202 7.84 3.95 -16.35
N ILE A 203 6.68 3.95 -15.69
CA ILE A 203 5.38 4.21 -16.31
C ILE A 203 5.39 5.55 -17.06
N TYR A 204 5.86 6.61 -16.42
CA TYR A 204 5.90 7.93 -17.05
C TYR A 204 6.83 7.99 -18.24
N LYS A 205 8.04 7.44 -18.10
CA LYS A 205 9.02 7.41 -19.19
C LYS A 205 8.51 6.67 -20.42
N GLU A 206 7.76 5.58 -20.22
CA GLU A 206 7.23 4.75 -21.31
C GLU A 206 6.00 5.36 -21.98
N SER A 207 5.27 6.26 -21.32
CA SER A 207 3.94 6.69 -21.79
C SER A 207 3.74 8.18 -21.98
N LYS A 208 4.66 9.05 -21.53
CA LYS A 208 4.53 10.51 -21.66
C LYS A 208 4.34 11.01 -23.10
N ASP A 209 4.88 10.28 -24.07
CA ASP A 209 4.81 10.62 -25.50
C ASP A 209 3.73 9.82 -26.25
N LEU A 210 3.05 8.88 -25.58
CA LEU A 210 1.98 8.08 -26.17
C LEU A 210 0.65 8.83 -26.12
N PRO A 211 -0.12 8.88 -27.23
CA PRO A 211 -1.50 9.33 -27.20
C PRO A 211 -2.33 8.51 -26.20
N THR A 212 -3.31 9.13 -25.52
CA THR A 212 -4.14 8.46 -24.50
C THR A 212 -4.80 7.17 -25.00
N GLY A 213 -5.17 7.10 -26.28
CA GLY A 213 -5.75 5.90 -26.89
C GLY A 213 -4.77 4.74 -27.10
N GLU A 214 -3.46 5.02 -27.08
CA GLU A 214 -2.38 4.03 -27.22
C GLU A 214 -1.81 3.59 -25.87
N GLN A 215 -2.08 4.34 -24.80
CA GLN A 215 -1.72 3.93 -23.43
C GLN A 215 -2.49 2.67 -23.02
N SER A 216 -1.93 1.86 -22.11
CA SER A 216 -2.68 0.75 -21.52
C SER A 216 -3.72 1.23 -20.50
N ALA A 217 -4.70 0.39 -20.20
CA ALA A 217 -5.74 0.66 -19.20
C ALA A 217 -5.14 0.89 -17.82
N PHE A 218 -4.07 0.15 -17.48
CA PHE A 218 -3.31 0.37 -16.26
C PHE A 218 -2.71 1.78 -16.20
N ILE A 219 -2.05 2.22 -17.27
CA ILE A 219 -1.42 3.56 -17.32
C ILE A 219 -2.48 4.66 -17.27
N ARG A 220 -3.58 4.51 -18.02
CA ARG A 220 -4.70 5.44 -17.96
C ARG A 220 -5.31 5.53 -16.56
N ALA A 221 -5.37 4.42 -15.83
CA ALA A 221 -5.81 4.42 -14.44
C ALA A 221 -4.85 5.21 -13.56
N VAL A 222 -3.54 4.95 -13.66
CA VAL A 222 -2.53 5.73 -12.91
C VAL A 222 -2.70 7.24 -13.16
N TYR A 223 -2.81 7.67 -14.42
CA TYR A 223 -2.97 9.09 -14.78
C TYR A 223 -4.32 9.70 -14.49
N ARG A 224 -5.33 8.90 -14.15
CA ARG A 224 -6.60 9.44 -13.64
C ARG A 224 -6.46 9.97 -12.22
N HIS A 225 -5.61 9.34 -11.42
CA HIS A 225 -5.44 9.65 -10.00
C HIS A 225 -4.15 10.41 -9.68
N LEU A 226 -3.15 10.36 -10.58
CA LEU A 226 -1.86 11.00 -10.38
C LEU A 226 -1.47 11.86 -11.58
N GLU A 227 -1.22 13.14 -11.34
CA GLU A 227 -0.63 14.04 -12.33
C GLU A 227 0.88 14.15 -12.11
N VAL A 228 1.70 13.81 -13.11
CA VAL A 228 3.15 14.03 -13.03
C VAL A 228 3.47 15.50 -13.32
N LEU A 229 3.82 16.24 -12.27
CA LEU A 229 4.09 17.67 -12.32
C LEU A 229 5.52 18.00 -12.80
N ALA A 230 6.48 17.14 -12.48
CA ALA A 230 7.87 17.33 -12.90
C ALA A 230 8.59 15.99 -13.08
N PHE A 231 9.51 15.94 -14.04
CA PHE A 231 10.34 14.77 -14.31
C PHE A 231 11.77 15.20 -14.59
N ASN A 232 12.75 14.47 -14.04
CA ASN A 232 14.16 14.68 -14.34
C ASN A 232 14.68 13.57 -15.25
N GLU A 233 14.99 13.88 -16.51
CA GLU A 233 15.41 12.89 -17.52
C GLU A 233 16.70 12.12 -17.15
N LYS A 234 17.61 12.74 -16.38
CA LYS A 234 18.93 12.16 -16.08
C LYS A 234 18.86 11.10 -14.99
N GLU A 235 18.13 11.41 -13.92
CA GLU A 235 18.03 10.56 -12.72
C GLU A 235 16.69 9.81 -12.66
N THR A 236 15.76 10.16 -13.54
CA THR A 236 14.41 9.62 -13.70
C THR A 236 13.41 9.79 -12.54
N PRO A 237 13.55 10.62 -11.49
CA PRO A 237 12.45 10.79 -10.54
C PRO A 237 11.26 11.55 -11.17
N ALA A 238 10.05 11.01 -11.03
CA ALA A 238 8.78 11.65 -11.35
C ALA A 238 8.10 12.18 -10.08
N LEU A 239 7.85 13.49 -10.00
CA LEU A 239 7.09 14.14 -8.93
C LEU A 239 5.61 14.19 -9.32
N THR A 240 4.73 13.65 -8.47
CA THR A 240 3.28 13.77 -8.64
C THR A 240 2.69 14.94 -7.87
N ASP A 241 1.48 15.33 -8.26
CA ASP A 241 0.61 16.21 -7.47
C ASP A 241 0.35 15.65 -6.07
N ARG A 242 0.10 14.36 -5.94
CA ARG A 242 -0.13 13.72 -4.64
C ARG A 242 1.10 13.74 -3.74
N ASP A 243 2.27 13.47 -4.30
CA ASP A 243 3.54 13.59 -3.58
C ASP A 243 3.78 15.03 -3.08
N LEU A 244 3.49 16.02 -3.93
CA LEU A 244 3.64 17.43 -3.58
C LEU A 244 2.64 17.86 -2.50
N GLU A 245 1.37 17.45 -2.61
CA GLU A 245 0.34 17.74 -1.63
C GLU A 245 0.70 17.19 -0.24
N VAL A 246 1.06 15.91 -0.19
CA VAL A 246 1.44 15.23 1.06
C VAL A 246 2.71 15.87 1.66
N TYR A 247 3.67 16.28 0.82
CA TYR A 247 4.82 17.04 1.31
C TYR A 247 4.42 18.37 1.96
N LEU A 248 3.49 19.13 1.36
CA LEU A 248 3.03 20.40 1.93
C LEU A 248 2.25 20.21 3.25
N ASP A 249 1.51 19.11 3.38
CA ASP A 249 0.88 18.73 4.65
C ASP A 249 1.92 18.42 5.72
N TYR A 250 3.00 17.73 5.36
CA TYR A 250 4.11 17.50 6.27
C TYR A 250 4.82 18.78 6.70
N VAL A 251 5.03 19.75 5.80
CA VAL A 251 5.57 21.06 6.21
C VAL A 251 4.60 21.77 7.16
N THR A 252 3.29 21.67 6.91
CA THR A 252 2.25 22.21 7.80
C THR A 252 2.28 21.56 9.19
N PHE A 253 2.46 20.24 9.23
CA PHE A 253 2.65 19.48 10.46
C PHE A 253 3.88 19.96 11.23
N LEU A 254 5.04 20.11 10.56
CA LEU A 254 6.28 20.58 11.19
C LEU A 254 6.15 22.00 11.75
N ILE A 255 5.43 22.90 11.07
CA ILE A 255 5.13 24.25 11.59
C ILE A 255 4.27 24.15 12.83
N THR A 256 3.21 23.35 12.79
CA THR A 256 2.34 23.13 13.95
C THR A 256 3.13 22.59 15.14
N LEU A 257 4.04 21.67 14.88
CA LEU A 257 4.91 21.07 15.88
C LEU A 257 5.87 22.09 16.49
N SER A 258 6.50 22.93 15.66
CA SER A 258 7.48 23.93 16.11
C SER A 258 6.85 25.11 16.88
N THR A 259 5.63 25.48 16.52
CA THR A 259 4.91 26.64 17.10
C THR A 259 3.96 26.25 18.22
N GLY A 260 3.60 24.97 18.33
CA GLY A 260 2.55 24.48 19.21
C GLY A 260 1.14 24.93 18.82
N LYS A 261 0.95 25.51 17.64
CA LYS A 261 -0.33 26.06 17.18
C LYS A 261 -0.75 25.42 15.85
N PRO A 262 -2.00 24.91 15.73
CA PRO A 262 -2.54 24.48 14.46
C PRO A 262 -2.42 25.61 13.45
N THR A 263 -1.65 25.39 12.39
CA THR A 263 -1.42 26.39 11.36
C THR A 263 -2.05 25.89 10.08
N ALA A 264 -3.10 26.56 9.60
CA ALA A 264 -3.64 26.31 8.27
C ALA A 264 -2.95 27.22 7.26
N TRP A 265 -2.34 26.65 6.22
CA TRP A 265 -1.79 27.45 5.13
C TRP A 265 -2.92 27.94 4.22
N PRO A 266 -2.99 29.25 3.91
CA PRO A 266 -3.88 29.73 2.87
C PRO A 266 -3.57 29.05 1.54
N GLN A 267 -4.60 28.67 0.78
CA GLN A 267 -4.44 27.94 -0.49
C GLN A 267 -3.48 28.65 -1.46
N ALA A 268 -3.61 29.97 -1.63
CA ALA A 268 -2.72 30.75 -2.49
C ALA A 268 -1.23 30.63 -2.12
N GLN A 269 -0.91 30.43 -0.84
CA GLN A 269 0.46 30.19 -0.41
C GLN A 269 0.91 28.76 -0.71
N ARG A 270 0.05 27.76 -0.47
CA ARG A 270 0.31 26.37 -0.90
C ARG A 270 0.61 26.31 -2.40
N ASP A 271 -0.23 26.96 -3.21
CA ASP A 271 -0.06 27.02 -4.67
C ASP A 271 1.26 27.69 -5.08
N SER A 272 1.62 28.79 -4.41
CA SER A 272 2.88 29.50 -4.66
C SER A 272 4.10 28.64 -4.33
N VAL A 273 4.08 27.90 -3.21
CA VAL A 273 5.17 27.00 -2.83
C VAL A 273 5.23 25.79 -3.76
N ALA A 274 4.07 25.20 -4.08
CA ALA A 274 3.93 24.09 -5.03
C ALA A 274 4.53 24.45 -6.40
N SER A 275 4.10 25.56 -6.98
CA SER A 275 4.59 26.05 -8.28
C SER A 275 6.11 26.22 -8.29
N ARG A 276 6.66 26.74 -7.18
CA ARG A 276 8.10 26.90 -7.04
C ARG A 276 8.83 25.56 -6.98
N ILE A 277 8.37 24.63 -6.15
CA ILE A 277 8.94 23.27 -6.05
C ILE A 277 8.98 22.61 -7.42
N VAL A 278 7.87 22.66 -8.17
CA VAL A 278 7.78 22.11 -9.54
C VAL A 278 8.80 22.77 -10.46
N SER A 279 8.88 24.11 -10.47
CA SER A 279 9.79 24.85 -11.35
C SER A 279 11.29 24.61 -11.05
N GLU A 280 11.64 24.42 -9.78
CA GLU A 280 13.02 24.22 -9.34
C GLU A 280 13.41 22.73 -9.27
N PHE A 281 12.43 21.80 -9.36
CA PHE A 281 12.64 20.36 -9.19
C PHE A 281 13.83 19.79 -10.00
N PRO A 282 14.03 20.16 -11.29
CA PRO A 282 15.17 19.66 -12.07
C PRO A 282 16.54 20.09 -11.53
N THR A 283 16.59 21.12 -10.68
CA THR A 283 17.82 21.70 -10.12
C THR A 283 18.13 21.22 -8.70
N TYR A 284 17.17 20.60 -8.02
CA TYR A 284 17.38 20.09 -6.67
C TYR A 284 18.46 19.00 -6.60
N PRO A 285 19.15 18.81 -5.47
CA PRO A 285 19.99 17.64 -5.27
C PRO A 285 19.15 16.36 -5.40
N LEU A 286 19.76 15.28 -5.91
CA LEU A 286 19.09 13.98 -6.09
C LEU A 286 18.35 13.56 -4.81
N ALA A 287 18.99 13.62 -3.63
CA ALA A 287 18.38 13.23 -2.37
C ALA A 287 17.07 13.97 -2.05
N LYS A 288 16.96 15.26 -2.41
CA LYS A 288 15.74 16.06 -2.22
C LYS A 288 14.66 15.66 -3.21
N ARG A 289 15.01 15.42 -4.48
CA ARG A 289 14.06 14.86 -5.47
C ARG A 289 13.54 13.50 -5.05
N GLU A 290 14.44 12.62 -4.60
CA GLU A 290 14.10 11.28 -4.11
C GLU A 290 13.10 11.33 -2.96
N PHE A 291 13.33 12.23 -2.00
CA PHE A 291 12.44 12.44 -0.87
C PHE A 291 11.07 12.95 -1.33
N LEU A 292 11.02 13.99 -2.16
CA LEU A 292 9.77 14.56 -2.67
C LEU A 292 8.94 13.51 -3.41
N CYS A 293 9.54 12.74 -4.32
CA CYS A 293 8.84 11.68 -5.06
C CYS A 293 8.49 10.43 -4.23
N SER A 294 8.87 10.40 -2.96
CA SER A 294 8.51 9.33 -2.02
C SER A 294 7.61 9.85 -0.90
N ALA A 295 7.20 11.13 -0.96
CA ALA A 295 6.52 11.82 0.11
C ALA A 295 5.22 11.13 0.49
N GLN A 296 4.43 10.68 -0.48
CA GLN A 296 3.17 9.98 -0.21
C GLN A 296 3.36 8.74 0.69
N VAL A 297 4.33 7.88 0.37
CA VAL A 297 4.60 6.66 1.14
C VAL A 297 5.19 7.01 2.50
N LEU A 298 6.27 7.79 2.51
CA LEU A 298 7.02 8.09 3.72
C LEU A 298 6.18 8.80 4.78
N LEU A 299 5.34 9.73 4.35
CA LEU A 299 4.53 10.53 5.23
C LEU A 299 3.24 9.83 5.63
N GLY A 300 2.74 8.88 4.82
CA GLY A 300 1.70 7.94 5.26
C GLY A 300 2.19 7.08 6.42
N TYR A 301 3.38 6.48 6.29
CA TYR A 301 4.04 5.76 7.40
C TYR A 301 4.25 6.64 8.63
N PHE A 302 4.67 7.89 8.41
CA PHE A 302 4.85 8.87 9.48
C PHE A 302 3.54 9.17 10.21
N GLY A 303 2.46 9.43 9.47
CA GLY A 303 1.14 9.70 10.04
C GLY A 303 0.68 8.53 10.92
N TYR A 304 0.72 7.32 10.38
CA TYR A 304 0.37 6.10 11.12
C TYR A 304 1.14 5.98 12.44
N ALA A 305 2.48 6.04 12.40
CA ALA A 305 3.26 5.90 13.62
C ALA A 305 3.19 7.10 14.56
N TRP A 306 2.87 8.30 14.06
CA TRP A 306 2.58 9.44 14.91
C TRP A 306 1.27 9.23 15.68
N ASP A 307 0.24 8.71 15.01
CA ASP A 307 -1.07 8.47 15.60
C ASP A 307 -1.02 7.35 16.66
N GLU A 308 -0.24 6.31 16.42
CA GLU A 308 0.00 5.21 17.38
C GLU A 308 0.96 5.57 18.52
N ALA A 309 1.79 6.61 18.36
CA ALA A 309 2.77 6.99 19.38
C ALA A 309 2.12 7.61 20.63
N ASP A 310 2.58 7.21 21.80
CA ASP A 310 2.22 7.85 23.06
C ASP A 310 2.81 9.28 23.18
N ALA A 311 2.40 10.04 24.20
CA ALA A 311 2.86 11.41 24.39
C ALA A 311 4.39 11.53 24.57
N ALA A 312 5.02 10.57 25.25
CA ALA A 312 6.47 10.59 25.48
C ALA A 312 7.23 10.32 24.18
N GLU A 313 6.72 9.38 23.38
CA GLU A 313 7.24 9.05 22.06
C GLU A 313 7.06 10.17 21.06
N ARG A 314 5.87 10.78 20.96
CA ARG A 314 5.65 11.99 20.16
C ARG A 314 6.62 13.11 20.56
N GLY A 315 6.89 13.28 21.86
CA GLY A 315 7.89 14.22 22.35
C GLY A 315 9.32 13.91 21.88
N ARG A 316 9.72 12.63 21.86
CA ARG A 316 11.02 12.19 21.32
C ARG A 316 11.12 12.41 19.81
N ILE A 317 10.09 12.01 19.07
CA ILE A 317 9.99 12.20 17.60
C ILE A 317 10.11 13.69 17.28
N ALA A 318 9.31 14.51 17.96
CA ALA A 318 9.29 15.95 17.74
C ALA A 318 10.66 16.58 17.99
N LYS A 319 11.33 16.19 19.08
CA LYS A 319 12.67 16.67 19.41
C LYS A 319 13.69 16.25 18.36
N GLY A 320 13.61 15.05 17.80
CA GLY A 320 14.47 14.60 16.71
C GLY A 320 14.28 15.44 15.45
N MET A 321 13.03 15.59 15.01
CA MET A 321 12.68 16.35 13.79
C MET A 321 13.08 17.83 13.90
N LEU A 322 12.82 18.47 15.04
CA LEU A 322 13.16 19.87 15.26
C LEU A 322 14.66 20.07 15.59
N GLY A 323 15.30 19.07 16.19
CA GLY A 323 16.72 19.09 16.53
C GLY A 323 17.61 19.09 15.28
N ASP A 324 17.29 18.25 14.30
CA ASP A 324 17.99 18.22 13.00
C ASP A 324 17.79 19.51 12.22
N ALA A 325 16.58 20.09 12.29
CA ALA A 325 16.31 21.40 11.70
C ALA A 325 17.30 22.45 12.25
N ALA A 326 17.53 22.45 13.56
CA ALA A 326 18.40 23.39 14.24
C ALA A 326 19.89 23.25 13.92
N ALA A 327 20.35 22.05 13.53
CA ALA A 327 21.74 21.78 13.19
C ALA A 327 22.10 22.04 11.72
N SER A 328 21.11 22.25 10.85
CA SER A 328 21.35 22.51 9.44
C SER A 328 21.78 23.98 9.20
N ASP A 329 23.08 24.21 8.96
CA ASP A 329 23.69 25.50 8.55
C ASP A 329 23.33 25.87 7.09
N VAL A 330 22.09 25.62 6.68
CA VAL A 330 21.71 25.76 5.27
C VAL A 330 21.48 27.23 4.94
N ASP A 331 22.21 27.71 3.93
CA ASP A 331 22.10 29.04 3.36
C ASP A 331 20.66 29.35 2.93
N TYR A 332 20.07 30.38 3.53
CA TYR A 332 18.66 30.77 3.42
C TYR A 332 18.28 31.36 2.05
N GLY A 333 19.15 31.22 1.03
CA GLY A 333 18.91 31.68 -0.34
C GLY A 333 17.65 31.11 -1.01
N MET A 334 17.02 30.09 -0.42
CA MET A 334 15.71 29.59 -0.84
C MET A 334 14.53 30.44 -0.36
N LEU A 335 14.67 31.55 0.36
CA LEU A 335 13.67 32.61 0.34
C LEU A 335 14.39 33.87 -0.14
N ALA A 336 14.28 34.18 -1.43
CA ALA A 336 14.84 35.42 -1.95
C ALA A 336 14.37 36.61 -1.08
N PRO A 337 15.26 37.55 -0.72
CA PRO A 337 14.86 38.76 -0.02
C PRO A 337 13.84 39.52 -0.89
N GLY A 338 12.58 39.55 -0.46
CA GLY A 338 11.49 40.21 -1.20
C GLY A 338 10.15 39.47 -1.26
N VAL A 339 10.06 38.21 -0.82
CA VAL A 339 8.75 37.52 -0.75
C VAL A 339 7.95 38.04 0.45
N SER A 340 7.18 39.11 0.26
CA SER A 340 6.13 39.46 1.22
C SER A 340 4.91 38.57 0.95
N VAL A 341 4.67 37.58 1.81
CA VAL A 341 3.44 36.79 1.76
C VAL A 341 2.32 37.61 2.40
N THR A 342 1.70 38.50 1.62
CA THR A 342 0.45 39.15 1.99
C THR A 342 -0.71 38.22 1.64
N THR A 343 -1.26 37.55 2.65
CA THR A 343 -2.52 36.80 2.50
C THR A 343 -3.69 37.77 2.60
N ALA A 344 -4.85 37.40 2.04
CA ALA A 344 -6.09 38.17 2.20
C ALA A 344 -6.59 38.30 3.66
N LYS A 345 -5.97 37.60 4.63
CA LYS A 345 -6.30 37.62 6.06
C LYS A 345 -5.17 38.09 6.99
N GLY A 346 -4.05 38.61 6.44
CA GLY A 346 -2.91 39.10 7.22
C GLY A 346 -1.58 38.46 6.83
N LYS A 347 -0.47 39.11 7.14
CA LYS A 347 0.87 38.54 6.92
C LYS A 347 1.07 37.36 7.87
N MET A 348 1.63 36.26 7.35
CA MET A 348 2.26 35.25 8.21
C MET A 348 3.33 35.96 9.04
N ASP A 349 3.44 35.65 10.33
CA ASP A 349 4.47 36.30 11.14
C ASP A 349 5.88 35.90 10.67
N ASP A 350 6.85 36.77 10.91
CA ASP A 350 8.23 36.57 10.44
C ASP A 350 8.85 35.28 11.02
N ALA A 351 8.38 34.83 12.20
CA ALA A 351 8.83 33.59 12.82
C ALA A 351 8.36 32.35 12.04
N THR A 352 7.13 32.35 11.55
CA THR A 352 6.57 31.27 10.72
C THR A 352 7.25 31.22 9.35
N LEU A 353 7.55 32.38 8.76
CA LEU A 353 8.31 32.45 7.50
C LEU A 353 9.75 31.95 7.66
N ALA A 354 10.42 32.31 8.75
CA ALA A 354 11.76 31.82 9.06
C ALA A 354 11.77 30.31 9.33
N ALA A 355 10.77 29.79 10.06
CA ALA A 355 10.58 28.36 10.28
C ALA A 355 10.36 27.63 8.95
N LEU A 356 9.50 28.16 8.07
CA LEU A 356 9.23 27.59 6.76
C LEU A 356 10.50 27.48 5.89
N ALA A 357 11.29 28.56 5.80
CA ALA A 357 12.56 28.54 5.06
C ALA A 357 13.49 27.42 5.54
N LYS A 358 13.63 27.31 6.87
CA LYS A 358 14.48 26.32 7.52
C LYS A 358 14.00 24.91 7.25
N LEU A 359 12.69 24.66 7.37
CA LEU A 359 12.09 23.36 7.11
C LEU A 359 12.25 22.93 5.64
N LEU A 360 12.03 23.83 4.68
CA LEU A 360 12.24 23.54 3.25
C LEU A 360 13.71 23.25 2.87
N ALA A 361 14.63 23.64 3.74
CA ALA A 361 16.07 23.48 3.58
C ALA A 361 16.63 22.24 4.29
N MET A 362 15.83 21.54 5.10
CA MET A 362 16.26 20.36 5.87
C MET A 362 16.64 19.16 5.00
N ASP A 363 17.60 18.36 5.49
CA ASP A 363 17.81 16.99 5.00
C ASP A 363 16.79 16.04 5.62
N HIS A 364 15.58 16.05 5.06
CA HIS A 364 14.48 15.21 5.55
C HIS A 364 14.78 13.70 5.46
N LYS A 365 15.71 13.27 4.60
CA LYS A 365 16.09 11.86 4.47
C LYS A 365 16.84 11.39 5.71
N ALA A 366 17.76 12.20 6.23
CA ALA A 366 18.47 11.88 7.46
C ALA A 366 17.51 11.79 8.66
N THR A 367 16.59 12.75 8.78
CA THR A 367 15.59 12.77 9.85
C THR A 367 14.65 11.56 9.80
N MET A 368 14.13 11.21 8.62
CA MET A 368 13.28 10.03 8.47
C MET A 368 14.02 8.72 8.70
N LYS A 369 15.30 8.63 8.30
CA LYS A 369 16.13 7.45 8.56
C LYS A 369 16.40 7.26 10.04
N ALA A 370 16.79 8.32 10.75
CA ALA A 370 17.03 8.27 12.19
C ALA A 370 15.76 7.87 12.97
N TRP A 371 14.59 8.25 12.47
CA TRP A 371 13.31 7.84 13.03
C TRP A 371 12.94 6.37 12.72
N ALA A 372 13.28 5.89 11.51
CA ALA A 372 13.05 4.52 11.08
C ALA A 372 13.94 3.50 11.80
N GLU A 373 15.12 3.92 12.26
CA GLU A 373 16.08 3.06 12.97
C GLU A 373 15.53 2.62 14.35
N GLY A 374 15.42 1.30 14.54
CA GLY A 374 15.03 0.69 15.81
C GLY A 374 13.53 0.44 16.01
N ARG A 375 12.70 0.65 14.98
CA ARG A 375 11.26 0.30 15.00
C ARG A 375 10.97 -0.90 14.10
N SER A 376 10.08 -1.78 14.53
CA SER A 376 9.36 -2.69 13.63
C SER A 376 8.26 -1.89 12.94
N TRP A 377 8.36 -1.74 11.63
CA TRP A 377 7.33 -1.12 10.83
C TRP A 377 6.27 -2.16 10.45
N PRO A 378 4.97 -1.85 10.54
CA PRO A 378 3.97 -2.67 9.88
C PRO A 378 4.27 -2.72 8.39
N TYR A 379 3.85 -3.80 7.74
CA TYR A 379 4.01 -3.91 6.30
C TYR A 379 3.15 -2.85 5.61
N TYR A 380 3.57 -2.36 4.44
CA TYR A 380 2.89 -1.24 3.77
C TYR A 380 1.40 -1.52 3.50
N TYR A 381 1.05 -2.77 3.19
CA TYR A 381 -0.33 -3.16 2.95
C TYR A 381 -1.20 -3.02 4.21
N GLU A 382 -0.63 -3.13 5.41
CA GLU A 382 -1.35 -2.98 6.68
C GLU A 382 -1.70 -1.51 6.97
N ILE A 383 -0.99 -0.56 6.35
CA ILE A 383 -1.25 0.89 6.51
C ILE A 383 -2.27 1.40 5.48
N LEU A 384 -2.40 0.73 4.33
CA LEU A 384 -3.29 1.14 3.25
C LEU A 384 -4.74 0.65 3.41
N THR A 385 -5.00 -0.26 4.33
CA THR A 385 -6.35 -0.68 4.73
C THR A 385 -6.80 0.14 5.94
N PRO A 386 -7.64 1.19 5.75
CA PRO A 386 -8.28 1.88 6.87
C PRO A 386 -9.29 1.00 7.59
#